data_AF-K1E5G9-F1
#
_entry.id   AF-K1E5G9-F1
#
_cell.length_a   1.000
_cell.length_b   1.000
_cell.length_c   1.000
_cell.angle_alpha   90.00
_cell.angle_beta   90.00
_cell.angle_gamma   90.00
#
_symmetry.space_group_name_H-M   'P 1'
#
loop_
_entity.id
_entity.type
_entity.pdbx_description
1 polymer ?
#
loop_
_entity_poly.entity_id
_entity_poly.type
_entity_poly.pdbx_seq_one_letter_code
_entity_poly.pdbx_strand_id
1 'polypeptide(L)'
;MVTMVLGVAVAQQVFTMLGAGWPAPRWYHVADAWIFMGSLLATYAMARGWNEFWLIWIGVDLVGVPLLWHSGYLPTAVLYAVYAAFVLYGFVVWLRASRSERPDAEPAT
;
A
#
# COMPACT_ATOMS: atom_id res chain seq x y z
N MET A 1 -14.69 -1.30 5.03
CA MET A 1 -14.00 -2.60 5.14
C MET A 1 -14.63 -3.70 4.28
N VAL A 2 -15.95 -3.89 4.27
CA VAL A 2 -16.62 -4.93 3.43
C VAL A 2 -16.34 -4.77 1.93
N THR A 3 -16.40 -3.55 1.40
CA THR A 3 -16.05 -3.21 0.01
C THR A 3 -14.59 -3.52 -0.32
N MET A 4 -13.70 -3.42 0.67
CA MET A 4 -12.27 -3.69 0.55
C MET A 4 -12.01 -5.19 0.40
N VAL A 5 -12.65 -5.99 1.25
CA VAL A 5 -12.56 -7.46 1.22
C VAL A 5 -13.17 -8.02 -0.07
N LEU A 6 -14.29 -7.46 -0.53
CA LEU A 6 -14.91 -7.82 -1.81
C LEU A 6 -14.02 -7.48 -3.01
N GLY A 7 -13.42 -6.28 -3.02
CA GLY A 7 -12.49 -5.88 -4.08
C GLY A 7 -11.27 -6.80 -4.14
N VAL A 8 -10.69 -7.16 -2.99
CA VAL A 8 -9.56 -8.09 -2.91
C VAL A 8 -9.92 -9.49 -3.40
N ALA A 9 -11.09 -10.01 -3.01
CA ALA A 9 -11.55 -11.33 -3.44
C ALA A 9 -11.77 -11.40 -4.97
N VAL A 10 -12.37 -10.34 -5.56
CA VAL A 10 -12.60 -10.27 -7.01
C VAL A 10 -11.28 -10.16 -7.78
N ALA A 11 -10.37 -9.29 -7.35
CA ALA A 11 -9.07 -9.13 -8.01
C ALA A 11 -8.23 -10.41 -7.92
N GLN A 12 -8.21 -11.08 -6.77
CA GLN A 12 -7.53 -12.37 -6.60
C GLN A 12 -8.06 -13.41 -7.58
N GLN A 13 -9.37 -13.51 -7.75
CA GLN A 13 -9.98 -14.47 -8.68
C GLN A 13 -9.57 -14.18 -10.13
N VAL A 14 -9.56 -12.90 -10.52
CA VAL A 14 -9.14 -12.47 -11.87
C VAL A 14 -7.67 -12.77 -12.12
N PHE A 15 -6.77 -12.48 -11.18
CA PHE A 15 -5.34 -12.78 -11.32
C PHE A 15 -5.07 -14.29 -11.39
N THR A 16 -5.84 -15.10 -10.67
CA THR A 16 -5.70 -16.57 -10.72
C THR A 16 -6.11 -17.12 -12.08
N MET A 17 -7.14 -16.54 -12.71
CA MET A 17 -7.56 -16.90 -14.06
C MET A 17 -6.54 -16.48 -15.12
N LEU A 18 -5.89 -15.32 -14.94
CA LEU A 18 -4.88 -14.81 -15.88
C LEU A 18 -3.50 -15.49 -15.73
N GLY A 19 -3.14 -15.92 -14.52
CA GLY A 19 -1.86 -16.55 -14.20
C GLY A 19 -1.79 -18.07 -14.38
N ALA A 20 -2.85 -18.71 -14.88
CA ALA A 20 -3.05 -20.17 -14.88
C ALA A 20 -2.00 -21.01 -15.65
N GLY A 21 -1.03 -20.38 -16.33
CA GLY A 21 0.08 -21.05 -17.03
C GLY A 21 1.48 -20.75 -16.48
N TRP A 22 1.63 -19.90 -15.46
CA TRP A 22 2.94 -19.51 -14.92
C TRP A 22 3.26 -20.29 -13.63
N PRO A 23 4.36 -21.06 -13.57
CA PRO A 23 4.70 -21.85 -12.39
C PRO A 23 5.28 -20.98 -11.27
N ALA A 24 4.43 -20.17 -10.63
CA ALA A 24 4.79 -19.40 -9.45
C ALA A 24 4.22 -20.04 -8.17
N PRO A 25 4.97 -20.02 -7.06
CA PRO A 25 4.44 -20.36 -5.75
C PRO A 25 3.23 -19.49 -5.39
N ARG A 26 2.23 -20.06 -4.69
CA ARG A 26 0.96 -19.36 -4.38
C ARG A 26 1.13 -18.02 -3.66
N TRP A 27 2.21 -17.85 -2.88
CA TRP A 27 2.48 -16.59 -2.18
C TRP A 27 2.77 -15.43 -3.13
N TYR A 28 3.26 -15.70 -4.34
CA TYR A 28 3.52 -14.68 -5.38
C TYR A 28 2.20 -14.03 -5.82
N HIS A 29 1.17 -14.83 -6.10
CA HIS A 29 -0.14 -14.32 -6.49
C HIS A 29 -0.85 -13.55 -5.37
N VAL A 30 -0.61 -13.94 -4.11
CA VAL A 30 -1.11 -13.18 -2.95
C VAL A 30 -0.39 -11.83 -2.85
N ALA A 31 0.92 -11.80 -3.05
CA ALA A 31 1.70 -10.57 -3.07
C ALA A 31 1.25 -9.62 -4.19
N ASP A 32 1.09 -10.13 -5.42
CA ASP A 32 0.60 -9.34 -6.56
C ASP A 32 -0.81 -8.77 -6.32
N ALA A 33 -1.73 -9.60 -5.82
CA ALA A 33 -3.08 -9.17 -5.50
C ALA A 33 -3.10 -8.10 -4.41
N TRP A 34 -2.25 -8.22 -3.38
CA TRP A 34 -2.08 -7.22 -2.34
C TRP A 34 -1.51 -5.91 -2.89
N ILE A 35 -0.43 -5.96 -3.69
CA ILE A 35 0.20 -4.77 -4.27
C ILE A 35 -0.80 -4.03 -5.16
N PHE A 36 -1.55 -4.75 -6.00
CA PHE A 36 -2.58 -4.18 -6.86
C PHE A 36 -3.69 -3.49 -6.04
N MET A 37 -4.32 -4.23 -5.13
CA MET A 37 -5.44 -3.72 -4.35
C MET A 37 -5.02 -2.65 -3.36
N GLY A 38 -3.87 -2.82 -2.72
CA GLY A 38 -3.26 -1.83 -1.84
C GLY A 38 -3.02 -0.51 -2.56
N SER A 39 -2.47 -0.55 -3.79
CA SER A 39 -2.27 0.66 -4.61
C SER A 39 -3.59 1.34 -4.96
N LEU A 40 -4.63 0.58 -5.30
CA LEU A 40 -5.96 1.13 -5.58
C LEU A 40 -6.57 1.82 -4.34
N LEU A 41 -6.44 1.18 -3.17
CA LEU A 41 -6.94 1.72 -1.91
C LEU A 41 -6.15 2.95 -1.46
N ALA A 42 -4.84 2.94 -1.61
CA ALA A 42 -3.99 4.09 -1.30
C ALA A 42 -4.33 5.27 -2.21
N THR A 43 -4.51 5.03 -3.50
CA THR A 43 -4.94 6.05 -4.47
C THR A 43 -6.32 6.62 -4.11
N TYR A 44 -7.27 5.75 -3.73
CA TYR A 44 -8.59 6.19 -3.28
C TYR A 44 -8.53 7.02 -2.00
N ALA A 45 -7.83 6.55 -0.98
CA ALA A 45 -7.67 7.25 0.30
C ALA A 45 -6.96 8.60 0.11
N MET A 46 -5.96 8.66 -0.77
CA MET A 46 -5.29 9.89 -1.17
C MET A 46 -6.27 10.87 -1.85
N ALA A 47 -7.11 10.41 -2.78
CA ALA A 47 -8.14 11.23 -3.42
C ALA A 47 -9.20 11.74 -2.44
N ARG A 48 -9.43 11.03 -1.33
CA ARG A 48 -10.33 11.43 -0.23
C ARG A 48 -9.65 12.31 0.83
N GLY A 49 -8.34 12.56 0.73
CA GLY A 49 -7.57 13.33 1.70
C GLY A 49 -7.35 12.61 3.05
N TRP A 50 -7.43 11.28 3.09
CA TRP A 50 -7.31 10.48 4.30
C TRP A 50 -5.86 10.10 4.60
N ASN A 51 -5.30 10.53 5.74
CA ASN A 51 -3.90 10.25 6.11
C ASN A 51 -3.54 8.75 6.16
N GLU A 52 -4.51 7.86 6.30
CA GLU A 52 -4.34 6.42 6.28
C GLU A 52 -3.74 5.91 4.95
N PHE A 53 -3.80 6.69 3.86
CA PHE A 53 -3.19 6.33 2.58
C PHE A 53 -1.69 6.03 2.72
N TRP A 54 -1.00 6.73 3.62
CA TRP A 54 0.42 6.51 3.91
C TRP A 54 0.68 5.10 4.47
N LEU A 55 -0.17 4.64 5.39
CA LEU A 55 -0.04 3.32 6.00
C LEU A 55 -0.24 2.19 4.97
N ILE A 56 -1.14 2.41 4.00
CA ILE A 56 -1.38 1.46 2.91
C ILE A 56 -0.14 1.39 2.01
N TRP A 57 0.46 2.52 1.65
CA TRP A 57 1.71 2.53 0.87
C TRP A 57 2.85 1.81 1.57
N ILE A 58 3.03 2.03 2.88
CA ILE A 58 4.03 1.30 3.68
C ILE A 58 3.78 -0.22 3.58
N GLY A 59 2.52 -0.65 3.69
CA GLY A 59 2.15 -2.06 3.54
C GLY A 59 2.39 -2.62 2.14
N VAL A 60 2.19 -1.82 1.09
CA VAL A 60 2.50 -2.20 -0.30
C VAL A 60 4.01 -2.36 -0.47
N ASP A 61 4.81 -1.39 0.00
CA ASP A 61 6.27 -1.41 -0.13
C ASP A 61 6.90 -2.56 0.65
N LEU A 62 6.39 -2.87 1.84
CA LEU A 62 6.82 -4.01 2.66
C LEU A 62 6.65 -5.36 1.96
N VAL A 63 5.73 -5.47 1.00
CA VAL A 63 5.53 -6.70 0.22
C VAL A 63 6.24 -6.60 -1.13
N GLY A 64 6.14 -5.46 -1.81
CA GLY A 64 6.71 -5.24 -3.14
C GLY A 64 8.23 -5.25 -3.18
N VAL A 65 8.91 -4.64 -2.20
CA VAL A 65 10.37 -4.59 -2.18
C VAL A 65 10.99 -5.98 -1.96
N PRO A 66 10.57 -6.78 -0.95
CA PRO A 66 11.08 -8.14 -0.81
C PRO A 66 10.72 -9.05 -1.98
N LEU A 67 9.54 -8.86 -2.59
CA LEU A 67 9.14 -9.59 -3.79
C LEU A 67 10.10 -9.32 -4.95
N LEU A 68 10.38 -8.06 -5.26
CA LEU A 68 11.30 -7.66 -6.33
C LEU A 68 12.73 -8.16 -6.06
N TRP A 69 13.17 -8.11 -4.81
CA TRP A 69 14.47 -8.62 -4.41
C TRP A 69 14.56 -10.14 -4.61
N HIS A 70 13.55 -10.89 -4.17
CA HIS A 70 13.49 -12.34 -4.36
C HIS A 70 13.45 -12.72 -5.85
N SER A 71 12.73 -11.96 -6.67
CA SER A 71 12.61 -12.21 -8.11
C SER A 71 13.86 -11.84 -8.92
N GLY A 72 14.92 -11.32 -8.28
CA GLY A 72 16.17 -10.95 -8.95
C GLY A 72 16.14 -9.59 -9.66
N TYR A 73 15.05 -8.82 -9.53
CA TYR A 73 14.89 -7.49 -10.10
C TYR A 73 15.53 -6.41 -9.22
N LEU A 74 16.83 -6.56 -8.94
CA LEU A 74 17.57 -5.70 -8.00
C LEU A 74 17.49 -4.20 -8.33
N PRO A 75 17.64 -3.73 -9.59
CA PRO A 75 17.52 -2.29 -9.88
C PRO A 75 16.15 -1.72 -9.49
N THR A 76 15.07 -2.45 -9.80
CA THR A 76 13.71 -2.05 -9.45
C THR A 76 13.46 -2.15 -7.95
N ALA A 77 13.99 -3.19 -7.28
CA ALA A 77 13.89 -3.35 -5.83
C ALA A 77 14.54 -2.17 -5.09
N VAL A 78 15.73 -1.75 -5.52
CA VAL A 78 16.43 -0.59 -4.94
C VAL A 78 15.63 0.69 -5.16
N LEU A 79 15.14 0.93 -6.38
CA LEU A 79 14.30 2.09 -6.69
C LEU A 79 13.08 2.16 -5.77
N TYR A 80 12.39 1.04 -5.60
CA TYR A 80 11.18 0.98 -4.77
C TYR A 80 11.52 1.11 -3.28
N ALA A 81 12.67 0.63 -2.82
CA ALA A 81 13.15 0.88 -1.47
C ALA A 81 13.39 2.38 -1.20
N VAL A 82 13.90 3.12 -2.20
CA VAL A 82 14.03 4.59 -2.09
C VAL A 82 12.65 5.25 -2.02
N TYR A 83 11.69 4.81 -2.83
CA TYR A 83 10.31 5.32 -2.73
C TYR A 83 9.67 5.00 -1.38
N ALA A 84 9.89 3.81 -0.83
CA ALA A 84 9.44 3.45 0.52
C ALA A 84 10.00 4.40 1.58
N ALA A 85 11.25 4.84 1.45
CA ALA A 85 11.82 5.85 2.34
C ALA A 85 11.10 7.21 2.22
N PHE A 86 10.70 7.62 1.01
CA PHE A 86 9.88 8.82 0.82
C PHE A 86 8.47 8.68 1.37
N VAL A 87 7.85 7.50 1.27
CA VAL A 87 6.55 7.21 1.88
C VAL A 87 6.63 7.37 3.39
N LEU A 88 7.65 6.79 4.03
CA LEU A 88 7.89 6.95 5.46
C LEU A 88 8.12 8.42 5.85
N TYR A 89 8.91 9.16 5.06
CA TYR A 89 9.14 10.58 5.29
C TYR A 89 7.84 11.39 5.18
N GLY A 90 7.06 11.20 4.12
CA GLY A 90 5.79 11.87 3.90
C GLY A 90 4.79 11.59 5.02
N PHE A 91 4.71 10.34 5.47
CA PHE A 91 3.89 9.96 6.62
C PHE A 91 4.26 10.76 7.87
N VAL A 92 5.55 10.88 8.20
CA VAL A 92 6.01 11.63 9.38
C VAL A 92 5.71 13.12 9.26
N VAL A 93 5.88 13.70 8.07
CA VAL A 93 5.56 15.11 7.81
C VAL A 93 4.06 15.38 8.01
N TRP A 94 3.20 14.54 7.44
CA TRP A 94 1.74 14.69 7.58
C TRP A 94 1.25 14.43 9.00
N LEU A 95 1.82 13.43 9.68
CA LEU A 95 1.49 13.14 11.07
C LEU A 95 1.80 14.33 11.99
N ARG A 96 2.89 15.04 11.72
CA ARG A 96 3.24 16.28 12.45
C ARG A 96 2.28 17.41 12.13
N ALA A 97 1.94 17.63 10.86
CA ALA A 97 0.99 18.66 10.44
C ALA A 97 -0.40 18.45 11.08
N SER A 98 -0.93 17.23 11.03
CA SER A 98 -2.25 16.91 11.60
C SER A 98 -2.31 16.95 13.13
N ARG A 99 -1.16 16.91 13.82
CA ARG A 99 -1.09 17.16 15.26
C ARG A 99 -1.18 18.65 15.60
N SER A 100 -0.62 19.52 14.76
CA SER A 100 -0.66 20.97 14.94
C SER A 100 -2.02 21.59 14.61
N GLU A 101 -2.82 20.94 13.76
CA GLU A 101 -4.17 21.38 13.39
C GLU A 101 -5.26 20.95 14.38
N ARG A 102 -4.95 20.19 15.44
CA ARG A 102 -5.90 19.95 16.54
C ARG A 102 -5.99 21.24 17.36
N PRO A 103 -7.07 22.04 17.24
CA PRO A 103 -7.21 23.24 18.04
C PRO A 103 -7.33 22.81 19.50
N ASP A 104 -6.69 23.58 20.37
CA ASP A 104 -6.85 23.50 21.81
C ASP A 104 -8.32 23.26 22.16
N ALA A 105 -8.55 22.31 23.07
CA ALA A 105 -9.87 22.02 23.62
C ALA A 105 -10.53 23.35 24.00
N GLU A 106 -11.70 23.59 23.43
CA GLU A 106 -12.58 24.72 23.71
C GLU A 106 -12.57 25.01 25.22
N PRO A 107 -12.13 26.20 25.68
CA PRO A 107 -12.14 26.50 27.10
C PRO A 107 -13.60 26.47 27.54
N ALA A 108 -13.93 25.48 28.36
CA ALA A 108 -15.25 25.33 28.97
C ALA A 108 -15.64 26.66 29.62
N THR A 109 -16.74 27.23 29.12
CA THR A 109 -17.36 28.45 29.66
C THR A 109 -18.22 28.13 30.88
#